data_AF-S7VTC8-F1
#
_entry.id   AF-S7VTC8-F1
#
_cell.length_a   1.000
_cell.length_b   1.000
_cell.length_c   1.000
_cell.angle_alpha   90.00
_cell.angle_beta   90.00
_cell.angle_gamma   90.00
#
_symmetry.space_group_name_H-M   'P 1'
#
loop_
_entity.id
_entity.type
_entity.pdbx_description
1 polymer ?
#
loop_
_entity_poly.entity_id
_entity_poly.type
_entity_poly.pdbx_seq_one_letter_code
_entity_poly.pdbx_strand_id
1 'polypeptide(L)'
;MKIRFLVLLLFVAKIGFTQSETLDEQKRTNINTITSLFKAKNIDQLAKHINYPLNREYPLLSIQNEADFKQRFSEVFDDKLVALITNSKAEQWEEVGWRGIMLNDGVIWMDSDNGKIKAINYESETERKNRTALIAKDKENLHSSLKTFDNPTLKLKTKKHIIRIDQLANNTYRYASWNITDKESSKPNLVLSDGDYEFQGNGGNYAITFTNGLYTYTIYRNSISKDDEPEATLEVLKNDQIVLTENGKLIY
;
A
#
# COMPACT_ATOMS: atom_id res chain seq x y z
N MET A 1 60.63 -4.07 -31.53
CA MET A 1 60.74 -2.60 -31.68
C MET A 1 59.35 -2.05 -32.01
N LYS A 2 58.72 -1.39 -31.02
CA LYS A 2 57.56 -0.47 -31.06
C LYS A 2 56.27 -0.90 -31.80
N ILE A 3 55.37 -1.57 -31.08
CA ILE A 3 53.91 -1.56 -31.34
C ILE A 3 53.35 -0.28 -30.72
N ARG A 4 52.72 0.57 -31.53
CA ARG A 4 52.05 1.81 -31.09
C ARG A 4 50.68 1.45 -30.50
N PHE A 5 50.48 1.70 -29.22
CA PHE A 5 49.15 1.67 -28.60
C PHE A 5 48.42 2.99 -28.92
N LEU A 6 47.27 2.89 -29.58
CA LEU A 6 46.29 3.96 -29.70
C LEU A 6 45.26 3.77 -28.59
N VAL A 7 45.32 4.59 -27.54
CA VAL A 7 44.30 4.62 -26.49
C VAL A 7 43.20 5.58 -26.94
N LEU A 8 42.08 5.02 -27.40
CA LEU A 8 40.86 5.77 -27.68
C LEU A 8 40.11 5.97 -26.35
N LEU A 9 40.25 7.15 -25.76
CA LEU A 9 39.55 7.54 -24.54
C LEU A 9 38.11 7.94 -24.91
N LEU A 10 37.16 7.01 -24.81
CA LEU A 10 35.74 7.29 -24.92
C LEU A 10 35.27 8.01 -23.66
N PHE A 11 35.17 9.34 -23.74
CA PHE A 11 34.46 10.17 -22.77
C PHE A 11 32.96 9.88 -22.89
N VAL A 12 32.44 8.94 -22.10
CA VAL A 12 31.00 8.81 -21.89
C VAL A 12 30.60 9.85 -20.86
N ALA A 13 30.12 11.00 -21.33
CA ALA A 13 29.45 11.95 -20.46
C ALA A 13 28.21 11.27 -19.88
N LYS A 14 28.25 10.92 -18.59
CA LYS A 14 27.05 10.58 -17.84
C LYS A 14 26.24 11.86 -17.67
N ILE A 15 25.41 12.19 -18.66
CA ILE A 15 24.30 13.12 -18.47
C ILE A 15 23.23 12.31 -17.72
N GLY A 16 23.40 12.21 -16.41
CA GLY A 16 22.27 11.92 -15.54
C GLY A 16 21.39 13.16 -15.54
N PHE A 17 20.31 13.15 -16.31
CA PHE A 17 19.23 14.09 -16.10
C PHE A 17 18.60 13.75 -14.75
N THR A 18 19.07 14.38 -13.68
CA THR A 18 18.28 14.56 -12.46
C THR A 18 17.27 15.65 -12.78
N GLN A 19 16.13 15.29 -13.39
CA GLN A 19 14.99 16.19 -13.41
C GLN A 19 14.32 16.11 -12.05
N SER A 20 14.78 16.90 -11.07
CA SER A 20 13.81 17.49 -10.16
C SER A 20 13.18 18.62 -10.96
N GLU A 21 12.13 18.32 -11.74
CA GLU A 21 11.34 19.41 -12.29
C GLU A 21 10.80 20.19 -11.10
N THR A 22 11.21 21.45 -10.99
CA THR A 22 10.60 22.36 -10.03
C THR A 22 9.09 22.35 -10.28
N LEU A 23 8.30 22.05 -9.25
CA LEU A 23 6.84 22.03 -9.32
C LEU A 23 6.33 23.24 -10.09
N ASP A 24 5.51 23.04 -11.13
CA ASP A 24 4.94 24.14 -11.90
C ASP A 24 3.98 25.01 -11.07
N GLU A 25 3.53 26.11 -11.65
CA GLU A 25 2.66 27.08 -10.96
C GLU A 25 1.31 26.48 -10.54
N GLN A 26 0.73 25.60 -11.36
CA GLN A 26 -0.55 24.97 -11.04
C GLN A 26 -0.39 24.02 -9.84
N LYS A 27 0.66 23.21 -9.82
CA LYS A 27 0.98 22.30 -8.71
C LYS A 27 1.22 23.05 -7.40
N ARG A 28 1.99 24.14 -7.45
CA ARG A 28 2.18 25.03 -6.29
C ARG A 28 0.86 25.64 -5.81
N THR A 29 -0.01 26.04 -6.74
CA THR A 29 -1.34 26.57 -6.42
C THR A 29 -2.22 25.53 -5.73
N ASN A 30 -2.20 24.28 -6.21
CA ASN A 30 -2.93 23.16 -5.60
C ASN A 30 -2.46 22.91 -4.16
N ILE A 31 -1.14 22.86 -3.93
CA ILE A 31 -0.54 22.70 -2.59
C ILE A 31 -0.96 23.85 -1.65
N ASN A 32 -0.85 25.10 -2.12
CA ASN A 32 -1.23 26.28 -1.34
C ASN A 32 -2.72 26.29 -1.00
N THR A 33 -3.56 25.83 -1.92
CA THR A 33 -5.01 25.69 -1.71
C THR A 33 -5.28 24.71 -0.58
N ILE A 34 -4.76 23.47 -0.65
CA ILE A 34 -4.94 22.46 0.39
C ILE A 34 -4.40 22.95 1.75
N THR A 35 -3.19 23.51 1.75
CA THR A 35 -2.55 24.05 2.96
C THR A 35 -3.42 25.13 3.61
N SER A 36 -4.01 26.01 2.82
CA SER A 36 -4.91 27.07 3.31
C SER A 36 -6.22 26.51 3.86
N LEU A 37 -6.78 25.49 3.22
CA LEU A 37 -8.00 24.81 3.71
C LEU A 37 -7.76 24.13 5.07
N PHE A 38 -6.59 23.49 5.27
CA PHE A 38 -6.20 22.94 6.56
C PHE A 38 -6.01 24.03 7.63
N LYS A 39 -5.35 25.16 7.28
CA LYS A 39 -5.20 26.31 8.20
C LYS A 39 -6.56 26.87 8.63
N ALA A 40 -7.50 26.95 7.70
CA ALA A 40 -8.87 27.42 7.97
C ALA A 40 -9.76 26.35 8.65
N LYS A 41 -9.27 25.11 8.81
CA LYS A 41 -10.05 23.95 9.27
C LYS A 41 -11.37 23.77 8.50
N ASN A 42 -11.36 24.04 7.20
CA ASN A 42 -12.55 23.97 6.35
C ASN A 42 -12.79 22.53 5.87
N ILE A 43 -13.26 21.68 6.78
CA ILE A 43 -13.45 20.23 6.54
C ILE A 43 -14.40 19.99 5.35
N ASP A 44 -15.43 20.82 5.18
CA ASP A 44 -16.37 20.70 4.07
C ASP A 44 -15.73 20.86 2.69
N GLN A 45 -14.78 21.78 2.56
CA GLN A 45 -14.03 21.96 1.31
C GLN A 45 -12.89 20.96 1.19
N LEU A 46 -12.23 20.59 2.30
CA LEU A 46 -11.19 19.54 2.30
C LEU A 46 -11.76 18.22 1.78
N ALA A 47 -12.99 17.86 2.17
CA ALA A 47 -13.63 16.63 1.72
C ALA A 47 -13.68 16.51 0.18
N LYS A 48 -13.81 17.64 -0.54
CA LYS A 48 -13.84 17.68 -2.01
C LYS A 48 -12.47 17.52 -2.67
N HIS A 49 -11.40 17.68 -1.90
CA HIS A 49 -10.00 17.61 -2.33
C HIS A 49 -9.35 16.26 -2.00
N ILE A 50 -10.16 15.21 -1.83
CA ILE A 50 -9.72 13.83 -1.62
C ILE A 50 -10.12 12.99 -2.83
N ASN A 51 -9.23 12.10 -3.28
CA ASN A 51 -9.58 11.00 -4.17
C ASN A 51 -10.07 9.83 -3.31
N TYR A 52 -11.35 9.48 -3.48
CA TYR A 52 -11.96 8.36 -2.77
C TYR A 52 -11.95 7.08 -3.63
N PRO A 53 -11.91 5.88 -3.00
CA PRO A 53 -11.76 5.67 -1.56
C PRO A 53 -10.33 6.02 -1.08
N LEU A 54 -10.23 6.67 0.08
CA LEU A 54 -8.95 6.95 0.73
C LEU A 54 -8.58 5.77 1.62
N ASN A 55 -7.66 4.94 1.12
CA ASN A 55 -7.25 3.71 1.80
C ASN A 55 -6.50 3.98 3.10
N ARG A 56 -6.82 3.19 4.13
CA ARG A 56 -6.15 3.17 5.43
C ARG A 56 -5.49 1.81 5.65
N GLU A 57 -4.58 1.74 6.61
CA GLU A 57 -3.82 0.52 6.89
C GLU A 57 -4.76 -0.61 7.37
N TYR A 58 -4.71 -1.76 6.71
CA TYR A 58 -5.55 -2.92 7.07
C TYR A 58 -5.34 -3.32 8.54
N PRO A 59 -6.40 -3.63 9.32
CA PRO A 59 -7.82 -3.75 8.95
C PRO A 59 -8.68 -2.49 9.14
N LEU A 60 -8.11 -1.28 9.14
CA LEU A 60 -8.94 -0.07 9.13
C LEU A 60 -9.70 0.04 7.79
N LEU A 61 -10.98 0.39 7.85
CA LEU A 61 -11.78 0.62 6.66
C LEU A 61 -11.33 1.90 5.95
N SER A 62 -11.24 1.85 4.63
CA SER A 62 -11.00 3.02 3.78
C SER A 62 -12.14 4.04 3.94
N ILE A 63 -11.80 5.33 3.84
CA ILE A 63 -12.80 6.40 3.81
C ILE A 63 -13.42 6.43 2.42
N GLN A 64 -14.73 6.23 2.32
CA GLN A 64 -15.39 5.93 1.04
C GLN A 64 -15.84 7.16 0.25
N ASN A 65 -16.12 8.27 0.94
CA ASN A 65 -16.72 9.47 0.32
C ASN A 65 -16.58 10.68 1.25
N GLU A 66 -17.07 11.84 0.79
CA GLU A 66 -17.03 13.10 1.53
C GLU A 66 -17.74 13.05 2.89
N ALA A 67 -18.85 12.33 3.02
CA ALA A 67 -19.59 12.26 4.29
C ALA A 67 -18.80 11.45 5.33
N ASP A 68 -18.28 10.30 4.91
CA ASP A 68 -17.39 9.46 5.71
C ASP A 68 -16.12 10.22 6.13
N PHE A 69 -15.52 10.97 5.20
CA PHE A 69 -14.36 11.81 5.47
C PHE A 69 -14.64 12.85 6.56
N LYS A 70 -15.78 13.55 6.49
CA LYS A 70 -16.12 14.57 7.49
C LYS A 70 -16.29 13.94 8.87
N GLN A 71 -16.90 12.77 8.95
CA GLN A 71 -17.10 12.04 10.20
C GLN A 71 -15.78 11.55 10.80
N ARG A 72 -14.88 11.04 9.95
CA ARG A 72 -13.61 10.41 10.36
C ARG A 72 -12.40 11.33 10.21
N PHE A 73 -12.61 12.62 9.95
CA PHE A 73 -11.54 13.58 9.69
C PHE A 73 -10.50 13.57 10.82
N SER A 74 -10.97 13.66 12.07
CA SER A 74 -10.09 13.69 13.24
C SER A 74 -9.47 12.33 13.57
N GLU A 75 -9.96 11.23 12.99
CA GLU A 75 -9.28 9.94 13.09
C GLU A 75 -8.00 9.96 12.27
N VAL A 76 -8.03 10.53 11.07
CA VAL A 76 -6.88 10.50 10.13
C VAL A 76 -5.98 11.73 10.29
N PHE A 77 -6.58 12.91 10.35
CA PHE A 77 -5.90 14.20 10.42
C PHE A 77 -5.88 14.72 11.86
N ASP A 78 -5.03 14.09 12.68
CA ASP A 78 -4.73 14.58 14.02
C ASP A 78 -3.95 15.91 13.98
N ASP A 79 -3.80 16.56 15.14
CA ASP A 79 -3.11 17.85 15.23
C ASP A 79 -1.66 17.78 14.71
N LYS A 80 -1.00 16.61 14.80
CA LYS A 80 0.37 16.41 14.30
C LYS A 80 0.41 16.43 12.78
N LEU A 81 -0.47 15.67 12.12
CA LEU A 81 -0.55 15.65 10.67
C LEU A 81 -0.99 17.01 10.12
N VAL A 82 -1.99 17.64 10.75
CA VAL A 82 -2.45 18.98 10.35
C VAL A 82 -1.31 20.00 10.51
N ALA A 83 -0.56 19.98 11.61
CA ALA A 83 0.60 20.85 11.79
C ALA A 83 1.69 20.60 10.73
N LEU A 84 1.94 19.34 10.37
CA LEU A 84 2.92 18.97 9.35
C LEU A 84 2.54 19.53 7.97
N ILE A 85 1.26 19.45 7.58
CA ILE A 85 0.76 20.02 6.33
C ILE A 85 0.83 21.55 6.36
N THR A 86 0.26 22.16 7.41
CA THR A 86 0.07 23.61 7.49
C THR A 86 1.37 24.39 7.61
N ASN A 87 2.41 23.78 8.19
CA ASN A 87 3.74 24.37 8.34
C ASN A 87 4.74 23.90 7.26
N SER A 88 4.28 23.10 6.29
CA SER A 88 5.14 22.64 5.20
C SER A 88 5.65 23.82 4.36
N LYS A 89 6.88 23.66 3.85
CA LYS A 89 7.53 24.59 2.92
C LYS A 89 7.53 24.02 1.52
N ALA A 90 7.69 24.89 0.52
CA ALA A 90 7.66 24.49 -0.89
C ALA A 90 8.70 23.40 -1.22
N GLU A 91 9.87 23.45 -0.58
CA GLU A 91 10.97 22.50 -0.83
C GLU A 91 10.71 21.10 -0.24
N GLN A 92 9.71 20.97 0.62
CA GLN A 92 9.29 19.67 1.17
C GLN A 92 8.29 18.95 0.26
N TRP A 93 7.83 19.62 -0.80
CA TRP A 93 6.94 19.03 -1.79
C TRP A 93 7.72 18.67 -3.04
N GLU A 94 7.62 17.41 -3.47
CA GLU A 94 8.33 16.90 -4.63
C GLU A 94 7.38 16.10 -5.52
N GLU A 95 7.44 16.33 -6.83
CA GLU A 95 6.74 15.49 -7.81
C GLU A 95 7.60 14.29 -8.20
N VAL A 96 7.03 13.10 -8.07
CA VAL A 96 7.72 11.82 -8.32
C VAL A 96 7.13 11.15 -9.57
N GLY A 97 7.19 11.88 -10.69
CA GLY A 97 6.63 11.46 -11.98
C GLY A 97 5.16 11.06 -11.88
N TRP A 98 4.78 9.95 -12.49
CA TRP A 98 3.39 9.46 -12.50
C TRP A 98 2.80 9.16 -11.11
N ARG A 99 3.63 9.08 -10.05
CA ARG A 99 3.15 8.84 -8.69
C ARG A 99 2.44 10.04 -8.09
N GLY A 100 2.68 11.25 -8.60
CA GLY A 100 2.11 12.47 -8.04
C GLY A 100 3.10 13.26 -7.19
N ILE A 101 2.56 14.13 -6.36
CA ILE A 101 3.33 15.06 -5.52
C ILE A 101 3.31 14.56 -4.08
N MET A 102 4.47 14.33 -3.49
CA MET A 102 4.59 13.92 -2.09
C MET A 102 4.99 15.08 -1.18
N LEU A 103 4.55 15.01 0.08
CA LEU A 103 5.05 15.84 1.17
C LEU A 103 6.05 15.06 2.02
N ASN A 104 7.26 15.61 2.19
CA ASN A 104 8.43 14.93 2.76
C ASN A 104 8.62 13.56 2.07
N ASP A 105 9.05 12.55 2.81
CA ASP A 105 9.24 11.17 2.32
C ASP A 105 7.91 10.40 2.17
N GLY A 106 6.89 11.03 1.57
CA GLY A 106 5.62 10.38 1.27
C GLY A 106 4.61 10.34 2.42
N VAL A 107 4.66 11.29 3.37
CA VAL A 107 3.67 11.38 4.45
C VAL A 107 2.26 11.51 3.88
N ILE A 108 2.11 12.34 2.84
CA ILE A 108 0.91 12.51 2.03
C ILE A 108 1.30 12.50 0.56
N TRP A 109 0.42 11.96 -0.28
CA TRP A 109 0.51 12.01 -1.73
C TRP A 109 -0.69 12.73 -2.32
N MET A 110 -0.42 13.70 -3.18
CA MET A 110 -1.38 14.39 -4.02
C MET A 110 -1.26 13.91 -5.46
N ASP A 111 -2.38 13.88 -6.16
CA ASP A 111 -2.39 13.68 -7.59
C ASP A 111 -1.85 14.91 -8.32
N SER A 112 -0.94 14.71 -9.28
CA SER A 112 -0.31 15.82 -10.02
C SER A 112 -1.30 16.57 -10.90
N ASP A 113 -2.31 15.88 -11.44
CA ASP A 113 -3.21 16.45 -12.44
C ASP A 113 -4.34 17.22 -11.77
N ASN A 114 -5.02 16.59 -10.81
CA ASN A 114 -6.21 17.17 -10.18
C ASN A 114 -5.93 17.82 -8.81
N GLY A 115 -4.71 17.69 -8.28
CA GLY A 115 -4.31 18.31 -7.02
C GLY A 115 -5.02 17.78 -5.78
N LYS A 116 -5.68 16.61 -5.84
CA LYS A 116 -6.36 16.01 -4.69
C LYS A 116 -5.44 15.07 -3.92
N ILE A 117 -5.64 14.95 -2.62
CA ILE A 117 -4.96 13.94 -1.79
C ILE A 117 -5.45 12.55 -2.20
N LYS A 118 -4.52 11.66 -2.53
CA LYS A 118 -4.82 10.29 -2.96
C LYS A 118 -4.27 9.19 -2.05
N ALA A 119 -3.26 9.50 -1.23
CA ALA A 119 -2.77 8.56 -0.22
C ALA A 119 -2.18 9.30 0.98
N ILE A 120 -2.19 8.64 2.13
CA ILE A 120 -1.63 9.13 3.40
C ILE A 120 -0.95 7.95 4.07
N ASN A 121 0.38 7.98 4.14
CA ASN A 121 1.18 6.93 4.79
C ASN A 121 1.30 7.16 6.30
N TYR A 122 0.98 8.36 6.78
CA TYR A 122 0.85 8.63 8.21
C TYR A 122 -0.33 7.85 8.80
N GLU A 123 -0.12 7.22 9.95
CA GLU A 123 -1.15 6.60 10.79
C GLU A 123 -1.20 7.35 12.11
N SER A 124 -2.36 7.94 12.43
CA SER A 124 -2.54 8.68 13.68
C SER A 124 -2.52 7.75 14.90
N GLU A 125 -2.39 8.33 16.09
CA GLU A 125 -2.50 7.56 17.34
C GLU A 125 -3.89 6.93 17.51
N THR A 126 -4.94 7.66 17.12
CA THR A 126 -6.33 7.17 17.13
C THR A 126 -6.49 5.98 16.20
N GLU A 127 -5.97 6.06 14.98
CA GLU A 127 -6.01 4.97 14.01
C GLU A 127 -5.23 3.75 14.51
N ARG A 128 -4.02 3.95 15.03
CA ARG A 128 -3.21 2.87 15.59
C ARG A 128 -3.93 2.14 16.72
N LYS A 129 -4.59 2.88 17.61
CA LYS A 129 -5.39 2.31 18.70
C LYS A 129 -6.59 1.52 18.15
N ASN A 130 -7.34 2.09 17.21
CA ASN A 130 -8.48 1.45 16.58
C ASN A 130 -8.06 0.17 15.84
N ARG A 131 -6.97 0.24 15.08
CA ARG A 131 -6.37 -0.88 14.34
C ARG A 131 -5.95 -2.00 15.29
N THR A 132 -5.28 -1.66 16.40
CA THR A 132 -4.88 -2.62 17.43
C THR A 132 -6.10 -3.35 18.03
N ALA A 133 -7.18 -2.62 18.32
CA ALA A 133 -8.42 -3.20 18.82
C ALA A 133 -9.10 -4.12 17.80
N LEU A 134 -9.13 -3.73 16.52
CA LEU A 134 -9.65 -4.57 15.43
C LEU A 134 -8.84 -5.86 15.27
N ILE A 135 -7.51 -5.77 15.31
CA ILE A 135 -6.62 -6.94 15.25
C ILE A 135 -6.86 -7.88 16.44
N ALA A 136 -7.03 -7.34 17.65
CA ALA A 136 -7.33 -8.15 18.83
C ALA A 136 -8.65 -8.91 18.66
N LYS A 137 -9.71 -8.24 18.19
CA LYS A 137 -11.00 -8.87 17.90
C LYS A 137 -10.93 -9.90 16.77
N ASP A 138 -10.14 -9.61 15.73
CA ASP A 138 -9.91 -10.54 14.63
C ASP A 138 -9.25 -11.83 15.13
N LYS A 139 -8.22 -11.73 15.99
CA LYS A 139 -7.58 -12.89 16.65
C LYS A 139 -8.56 -13.78 17.43
N GLU A 140 -9.62 -13.24 18.00
CA GLU A 140 -10.64 -14.03 18.71
C GLU A 140 -11.39 -15.00 17.78
N ASN A 141 -11.59 -14.59 16.52
CA ASN A 141 -12.35 -15.31 15.51
C ASN A 141 -11.53 -16.32 14.70
N LEU A 142 -10.22 -16.42 14.95
CA LEU A 142 -9.33 -17.36 14.29
C LEU A 142 -9.20 -18.68 15.05
N HIS A 143 -8.88 -19.74 14.31
CA HIS A 143 -8.42 -20.99 14.89
C HIS A 143 -7.21 -20.76 15.80
N SER A 144 -7.09 -21.52 16.89
CA SER A 144 -6.08 -21.31 17.93
C SER A 144 -4.64 -21.29 17.39
N SER A 145 -4.36 -22.09 16.35
CA SER A 145 -3.04 -22.15 15.70
C SER A 145 -2.62 -20.87 14.96
N LEU A 146 -3.53 -19.92 14.75
CA LEU A 146 -3.28 -18.71 13.97
C LEU A 146 -3.33 -17.42 14.80
N LYS A 147 -3.58 -17.49 16.11
CA LYS A 147 -3.79 -16.29 16.95
C LYS A 147 -2.52 -15.45 17.20
N THR A 148 -1.35 -16.03 16.96
CA THR A 148 -0.07 -15.35 17.10
C THR A 148 0.39 -14.82 15.74
N PHE A 149 0.43 -13.50 15.63
CA PHE A 149 0.99 -12.71 14.52
C PHE A 149 1.13 -11.25 14.96
N ASP A 150 2.00 -10.51 14.27
CA ASP A 150 2.27 -9.10 14.53
C ASP A 150 1.23 -8.22 13.83
N ASN A 151 1.08 -8.39 12.51
CA ASN A 151 0.10 -7.66 11.71
C ASN A 151 -0.60 -8.60 10.72
N PRO A 152 -1.91 -8.44 10.49
CA PRO A 152 -2.52 -9.08 9.35
C PRO A 152 -2.15 -8.28 8.09
N THR A 153 -1.69 -8.95 7.04
CA THR A 153 -1.22 -8.28 5.81
C THR A 153 -2.35 -8.10 4.82
N LEU A 154 -3.12 -9.17 4.58
CA LEU A 154 -4.32 -9.12 3.77
C LEU A 154 -5.23 -10.31 4.07
N LYS A 155 -6.49 -10.17 3.66
CA LYS A 155 -7.45 -11.26 3.57
C LYS A 155 -8.18 -11.16 2.25
N LEU A 156 -8.33 -12.28 1.55
CA LEU A 156 -8.97 -12.32 0.24
C LEU A 156 -9.87 -13.55 0.08
N LYS A 157 -10.84 -13.41 -0.82
CA LYS A 157 -11.69 -14.51 -1.30
C LYS A 157 -11.44 -14.77 -2.77
N THR A 158 -11.14 -16.01 -3.11
CA THR A 158 -11.16 -16.50 -4.48
C THR A 158 -12.50 -17.18 -4.77
N LYS A 159 -12.63 -17.80 -5.95
CA LYS A 159 -13.79 -18.65 -6.28
C LYS A 159 -13.97 -19.83 -5.31
N LYS A 160 -12.88 -20.35 -4.75
CA LYS A 160 -12.88 -21.59 -3.96
C LYS A 160 -12.42 -21.39 -2.52
N HIS A 161 -11.64 -20.36 -2.24
CA HIS A 161 -10.90 -20.25 -0.98
C HIS A 161 -11.13 -18.91 -0.29
N ILE A 162 -11.10 -18.95 1.04
CA ILE A 162 -10.72 -17.80 1.87
C ILE A 162 -9.23 -17.95 2.13
N ILE A 163 -8.46 -16.89 1.89
CA ILE A 163 -7.01 -16.87 2.10
C ILE A 163 -6.67 -15.68 2.99
N ARG A 164 -5.81 -15.92 3.96
CA ARG A 164 -5.30 -14.93 4.90
C ARG A 164 -3.79 -14.97 4.90
N ILE A 165 -3.17 -13.80 4.85
CA ILE A 165 -1.74 -13.62 5.06
C ILE A 165 -1.52 -12.81 6.32
N ASP A 166 -0.72 -13.35 7.24
CA ASP A 166 -0.28 -12.66 8.44
C ASP A 166 1.24 -12.47 8.41
N GLN A 167 1.70 -11.29 8.82
CA GLN A 167 3.09 -11.03 9.16
C GLN A 167 3.37 -11.55 10.57
N LEU A 168 4.41 -12.37 10.70
CA LEU A 168 4.92 -12.89 11.95
C LEU A 168 6.15 -12.07 12.40
N ALA A 169 6.72 -12.47 13.54
CA ALA A 169 7.98 -11.92 14.03
C ALA A 169 9.10 -12.06 13.00
N ASN A 170 10.08 -11.14 13.04
CA ASN A 170 11.24 -11.09 12.13
C ASN A 170 10.86 -10.91 10.64
N ASN A 171 9.70 -10.31 10.35
CA ASN A 171 9.22 -10.05 8.98
C ASN A 171 9.07 -11.31 8.10
N THR A 172 8.76 -12.46 8.70
CA THR A 172 8.31 -13.63 7.94
C THR A 172 6.79 -13.61 7.80
N TYR A 173 6.27 -14.28 6.78
CA TYR A 173 4.84 -14.29 6.49
C TYR A 173 4.27 -15.70 6.62
N ARG A 174 2.98 -15.77 6.97
CA ARG A 174 2.21 -17.02 7.05
C ARG A 174 0.99 -16.94 6.15
N TYR A 175 0.82 -17.95 5.33
CA TYR A 175 -0.39 -18.20 4.55
C TYR A 175 -1.30 -19.16 5.31
N ALA A 176 -2.60 -18.88 5.34
CA ALA A 176 -3.62 -19.83 5.75
C ALA A 176 -4.80 -19.80 4.77
N SER A 177 -5.37 -20.96 4.45
CA SER A 177 -6.57 -21.04 3.61
C SER A 177 -7.61 -22.02 4.09
N TRP A 178 -8.85 -21.69 3.77
CA TRP A 178 -10.05 -22.48 4.02
C TRP A 178 -10.89 -22.57 2.73
N ASN A 179 -11.82 -23.52 2.66
CA ASN A 179 -12.86 -23.47 1.63
C ASN A 179 -13.74 -22.24 1.84
N ILE A 180 -14.37 -21.75 0.76
CA ILE A 180 -15.16 -20.51 0.78
C ILE A 180 -16.32 -20.51 1.80
N THR A 181 -16.82 -21.69 2.18
CA THR A 181 -17.93 -21.87 3.12
C THR A 181 -17.48 -22.10 4.57
N ASP A 182 -16.19 -22.35 4.79
CA ASP A 182 -15.64 -22.68 6.10
C ASP A 182 -15.44 -21.41 6.93
N LYS A 183 -15.45 -21.57 8.26
CA LYS A 183 -15.20 -20.47 9.20
C LYS A 183 -13.70 -20.37 9.49
N GLU A 184 -13.15 -19.16 9.59
CA GLU A 184 -11.73 -18.95 9.95
C GLU A 184 -11.37 -19.45 11.37
N SER A 185 -12.39 -19.69 12.21
CA SER A 185 -12.25 -20.34 13.52
C SER A 185 -12.05 -21.85 13.45
N SER A 186 -12.37 -22.49 12.32
CA SER A 186 -12.09 -23.90 12.08
C SER A 186 -10.64 -24.12 11.65
N LYS A 187 -10.15 -25.36 11.77
CA LYS A 187 -8.79 -25.70 11.36
C LYS A 187 -8.60 -25.38 9.86
N PRO A 188 -7.58 -24.57 9.50
CA PRO A 188 -7.28 -24.26 8.09
C PRO A 188 -6.96 -25.54 7.30
N ASN A 189 -7.32 -25.54 6.02
CA ASN A 189 -7.01 -26.66 5.11
C ASN A 189 -5.52 -26.67 4.75
N LEU A 190 -4.90 -25.50 4.64
CA LEU A 190 -3.48 -25.33 4.36
C LEU A 190 -2.92 -24.19 5.21
N VAL A 191 -1.72 -24.41 5.76
CA VAL A 191 -0.92 -23.37 6.40
C VAL A 191 0.50 -23.47 5.85
N LEU A 192 1.04 -22.37 5.34
CA LEU A 192 2.43 -22.26 4.87
C LEU A 192 3.12 -21.16 5.68
N SER A 193 4.39 -21.38 6.02
CA SER A 193 5.21 -20.43 6.78
C SER A 193 6.39 -19.97 5.93
N ASP A 194 7.16 -19.03 6.47
CA ASP A 194 8.40 -18.53 5.85
C ASP A 194 8.18 -17.94 4.45
N GLY A 195 7.05 -17.24 4.28
CA GLY A 195 6.75 -16.53 3.05
C GLY A 195 7.74 -15.38 2.83
N ASP A 196 8.22 -15.26 1.59
CA ASP A 196 9.11 -14.18 1.16
C ASP A 196 8.30 -13.04 0.54
N TYR A 197 8.57 -11.80 0.96
CA TYR A 197 7.84 -10.61 0.53
C TYR A 197 8.69 -9.81 -0.45
N GLU A 198 8.18 -9.62 -1.66
CA GLU A 198 8.86 -8.88 -2.72
C GLU A 198 8.01 -7.70 -3.19
N PHE A 199 8.57 -6.50 -3.14
CA PHE A 199 7.94 -5.33 -3.76
C PHE A 199 7.99 -5.44 -5.28
N GLN A 200 6.83 -5.32 -5.93
CA GLN A 200 6.74 -5.27 -7.38
C GLN A 200 6.77 -3.83 -7.87
N GLY A 201 8.00 -3.28 -7.85
CA GLY A 201 8.25 -1.87 -8.09
C GLY A 201 7.72 -0.97 -6.97
N ASN A 202 7.74 0.35 -7.18
CA ASN A 202 7.42 1.32 -6.12
C ASN A 202 5.97 1.83 -6.21
N GLY A 203 5.05 1.01 -6.72
CA GLY A 203 3.62 1.33 -6.89
C GLY A 203 2.72 0.77 -5.79
N GLY A 204 3.30 0.14 -4.77
CA GLY A 204 2.52 -0.56 -3.73
C GLY A 204 1.99 -1.93 -4.19
N ASN A 205 2.36 -2.40 -5.38
CA ASN A 205 2.20 -3.80 -5.76
C ASN A 205 3.28 -4.63 -5.05
N TYR A 206 2.93 -5.84 -4.65
CA TYR A 206 3.87 -6.78 -4.05
C TYR A 206 3.42 -8.21 -4.29
N ALA A 207 4.37 -9.14 -4.14
CA ALA A 207 4.12 -10.56 -4.13
C ALA A 207 4.57 -11.17 -2.79
N ILE A 208 3.85 -12.18 -2.32
CA ILE A 208 4.30 -13.00 -1.19
C ILE A 208 4.32 -14.46 -1.64
N THR A 209 5.51 -15.07 -1.58
CA THR A 209 5.78 -16.38 -2.15
C THR A 209 6.08 -17.40 -1.05
N PHE A 210 5.45 -18.58 -1.14
CA PHE A 210 5.61 -19.68 -0.19
C PHE A 210 5.97 -20.96 -0.92
N THR A 211 6.91 -21.75 -0.39
CA THR A 211 7.29 -23.04 -0.96
C THR A 211 6.84 -24.20 -0.07
N ASN A 212 6.30 -25.26 -0.67
CA ASN A 212 5.90 -26.49 0.00
C ASN A 212 6.25 -27.71 -0.86
N GLY A 213 7.45 -28.24 -0.67
CA GLY A 213 7.98 -29.33 -1.50
C GLY A 213 8.08 -28.91 -2.96
N LEU A 214 7.33 -29.58 -3.84
CA LEU A 214 7.30 -29.31 -5.27
C LEU A 214 6.38 -28.15 -5.67
N TYR A 215 5.65 -27.56 -4.70
CA TYR A 215 4.67 -26.52 -4.94
C TYR A 215 5.18 -25.15 -4.52
N THR A 216 4.87 -24.13 -5.31
CA THR A 216 5.09 -22.72 -4.98
C THR A 216 3.75 -21.99 -5.05
N TYR A 217 3.44 -21.22 -4.02
CA TYR A 217 2.21 -20.44 -3.89
C TYR A 217 2.58 -18.97 -3.85
N THR A 218 2.06 -18.17 -4.78
CA THR A 218 2.31 -16.74 -4.84
C THR A 218 1.01 -15.98 -4.73
N ILE A 219 0.94 -15.05 -3.78
CA ILE A 219 -0.12 -14.05 -3.69
C ILE A 219 0.40 -12.74 -4.25
N TYR A 220 -0.15 -12.32 -5.39
CA TYR A 220 0.10 -11.00 -5.96
C TYR A 220 -0.95 -10.01 -5.45
N ARG A 221 -0.51 -8.86 -4.95
CA ARG A 221 -1.35 -7.71 -4.62
C ARG A 221 -1.22 -6.66 -5.72
N ASN A 222 -2.34 -6.35 -6.37
CA ASN A 222 -2.41 -5.39 -7.46
C ASN A 222 -3.06 -4.09 -6.93
N SER A 223 -2.26 -3.23 -6.30
CA SER A 223 -2.69 -1.95 -5.71
C SER A 223 -2.95 -0.88 -6.76
N ILE A 224 -2.32 -0.98 -7.94
CA ILE A 224 -2.54 -0.12 -9.10
C ILE A 224 -3.01 -1.00 -10.25
N SER A 225 -4.25 -1.46 -10.13
CA SER A 225 -4.94 -2.21 -11.18
C SER A 225 -5.75 -1.24 -12.04
N LYS A 226 -5.85 -1.49 -13.35
CA LYS A 226 -6.93 -0.90 -14.16
C LYS A 226 -8.27 -1.42 -13.63
N ASP A 227 -9.37 -0.72 -13.89
CA ASP A 227 -10.71 -1.04 -13.36
C ASP A 227 -11.15 -2.52 -13.55
N ASP A 228 -10.56 -3.22 -14.53
CA ASP A 228 -10.88 -4.62 -14.87
C ASP A 228 -9.93 -5.68 -14.28
N GLU A 229 -8.85 -5.28 -13.60
CA GLU A 229 -7.87 -6.21 -13.03
C GLU A 229 -8.20 -6.60 -11.58
N PRO A 230 -7.94 -7.86 -11.18
CA PRO A 230 -8.28 -8.32 -9.83
C PRO A 230 -7.37 -7.67 -8.79
N GLU A 231 -7.94 -7.31 -7.64
CA GLU A 231 -7.20 -6.70 -6.52
C GLU A 231 -6.07 -7.60 -5.98
N ALA A 232 -6.26 -8.91 -6.06
CA ALA A 232 -5.24 -9.89 -5.75
C ALA A 232 -5.36 -11.13 -6.65
N THR A 233 -4.27 -11.86 -6.82
CA THR A 233 -4.24 -13.12 -7.56
C THR A 233 -3.49 -14.18 -6.76
N LEU A 234 -4.07 -15.38 -6.64
CA LEU A 234 -3.36 -16.59 -6.23
C LEU A 234 -2.83 -17.30 -7.47
N GLU A 235 -1.53 -17.57 -7.49
CA GLU A 235 -0.90 -18.45 -8.46
C GLU A 235 -0.26 -19.64 -7.72
N VAL A 236 -0.43 -20.84 -8.26
CA VAL A 236 0.22 -22.05 -7.72
C VAL A 236 0.95 -22.77 -8.84
N LEU A 237 2.23 -23.05 -8.60
CA LEU A 237 3.08 -23.82 -9.48
C LEU A 237 3.35 -25.20 -8.86
N LYS A 238 3.57 -26.20 -9.71
CA LYS A 238 4.11 -27.50 -9.34
C LYS A 238 5.27 -27.82 -10.29
N ASN A 239 6.49 -28.04 -9.78
CA ASN A 239 7.69 -28.20 -10.61
C ASN A 239 7.80 -27.09 -11.68
N ASP A 240 7.65 -25.83 -11.25
CA ASP A 240 7.71 -24.63 -12.10
C ASP A 240 6.64 -24.53 -13.20
N GLN A 241 5.63 -25.40 -13.20
CA GLN A 241 4.48 -25.32 -14.10
C GLN A 241 3.26 -24.80 -13.36
N ILE A 242 2.59 -23.79 -13.91
CA ILE A 242 1.35 -23.25 -13.35
C ILE A 242 0.28 -24.35 -13.34
N VAL A 243 -0.25 -24.64 -12.15
CA VAL A 243 -1.34 -25.60 -11.95
C VAL A 243 -2.63 -24.93 -11.47
N LEU A 244 -2.56 -23.69 -11.01
CA LEU A 244 -3.72 -22.91 -10.59
C LEU A 244 -3.44 -21.41 -10.74
N THR A 245 -4.44 -20.67 -11.24
CA THR A 245 -4.51 -19.22 -11.14
C THR A 245 -5.94 -18.85 -10.74
N GLU A 246 -6.10 -18.11 -9.64
CA GLU A 246 -7.41 -17.64 -9.17
C GLU A 246 -7.38 -16.15 -8.84
N ASN A 247 -8.32 -15.41 -9.41
CA ASN A 247 -8.57 -14.03 -9.04
C ASN A 247 -9.17 -13.96 -7.63
N GLY A 248 -8.70 -12.99 -6.86
CA GLY A 248 -9.10 -12.72 -5.50
C GLY A 248 -9.68 -11.32 -5.32
N LYS A 249 -10.67 -11.21 -4.44
CA LYS A 249 -11.19 -9.92 -3.93
C LYS A 249 -10.80 -9.76 -2.47
N LEU A 250 -10.35 -8.58 -2.07
CA LEU A 250 -9.98 -8.33 -0.68
C LEU A 250 -11.22 -8.30 0.22
N ILE A 251 -11.01 -8.65 1.48
CA ILE A 251 -12.02 -8.59 2.53
C ILE A 251 -11.54 -7.61 3.59
N TYR A 252 -12.30 -6.54 3.76
CA TYR A 252 -12.10 -5.51 4.78
C TYR A 252 -13.06 -5.71 5.95
#